data_AF-A0A352CAF9-F1
#
_entry.id   AF-A0A352CAF9-F1
#
_cell.length_a   1.000
_cell.length_b   1.000
_cell.length_c   1.000
_cell.angle_alpha   90.00
_cell.angle_beta   90.00
_cell.angle_gamma   90.00
#
_symmetry.space_group_name_H-M   'P 1'
#
loop_
_entity.id
_entity.type
_entity.pdbx_description
1 polymer ?
#
loop_
_entity_poly.entity_id
_entity_poly.type
_entity_poly.pdbx_seq_one_letter_code
_entity_poly.pdbx_strand_id
1 'polypeptide(L)' 'STITQQVAKNLFLWPGRSVVRKALEFPLALWIDFVLPKRRILEIYLNIAEWGPDGQFGAEEAAAHAFGKTAAALNAR' A
#
# COMPACT_ATOMS: atom_id res chain seq x y z
N SER A 1 -8.30 7.43 -5.15
CA SER A 1 -8.56 6.34 -4.21
C SER A 1 -7.93 6.68 -2.87
N THR A 2 -8.56 6.31 -1.75
CA THR A 2 -7.98 6.44 -0.40
C THR A 2 -6.86 5.41 -0.19
N ILE A 3 -6.02 5.58 0.85
CA ILE A 3 -4.99 4.57 1.21
C ILE A 3 -5.65 3.19 1.43
N THR A 4 -6.78 3.15 2.14
CA THR A 4 -7.54 1.90 2.35
C THR A 4 -8.00 1.27 1.04
N GLN A 5 -8.47 2.07 0.08
CA GLN A 5 -8.84 1.59 -1.25
C GLN A 5 -7.62 1.06 -2.03
N GLN A 6 -6.45 1.69 -1.89
CA GLN A 6 -5.22 1.18 -2.48
C GLN A 6 -4.79 -0.14 -1.85
N VAL A 7 -4.91 -0.29 -0.53
CA VAL A 7 -4.69 -1.56 0.16
C VAL A 7 -5.67 -2.63 -0.32
N ALA A 8 -6.97 -2.33 -0.37
CA ALA A 8 -7.99 -3.25 -0.88
C ALA A 8 -7.67 -3.72 -2.31
N LYS A 9 -7.28 -2.78 -3.17
CA LYS A 9 -6.89 -3.05 -4.55
C LYS A 9 -5.64 -3.93 -4.63
N ASN A 10 -4.59 -3.62 -3.87
CA ASN A 10 -3.31 -4.32 -3.98
C ASN A 10 -3.28 -5.68 -3.27
N LEU A 11 -4.04 -5.86 -2.18
CA LEU A 11 -4.09 -7.14 -1.45
C LEU A 11 -5.07 -8.15 -2.06
N PHE A 12 -6.24 -7.70 -2.50
CA PHE A 12 -7.36 -8.59 -2.82
C PHE A 12 -7.77 -8.58 -4.30
N LEU A 13 -7.30 -7.60 -5.08
CA LEU A 13 -7.73 -7.41 -6.46
C LEU A 13 -6.53 -7.38 -7.40
N TRP A 14 -6.76 -7.71 -8.67
CA TRP A 14 -5.71 -7.70 -9.70
C TRP A 14 -5.62 -6.35 -10.43
N PRO A 15 -4.51 -6.05 -11.12
CA PRO A 15 -4.35 -4.86 -11.95
C PRO A 15 -5.33 -4.82 -13.16
N GLY A 16 -5.70 -3.63 -13.63
CA GLY A 16 -6.55 -3.40 -14.82
C GLY A 16 -7.69 -2.38 -14.57
N ARG A 17 -8.63 -2.19 -15.51
CA ARG A 17 -9.86 -1.42 -15.24
C ARG A 17 -11.07 -2.33 -15.47
N SER A 18 -11.82 -2.64 -14.41
CA SER A 18 -13.09 -3.37 -14.50
C SER A 18 -14.10 -2.72 -13.58
N VAL A 19 -15.30 -2.45 -14.11
CA VAL A 19 -16.42 -1.84 -13.35
C VAL A 19 -16.84 -2.77 -12.21
N VAL A 20 -16.85 -4.09 -12.45
CA VAL A 20 -17.13 -5.11 -11.43
C VAL A 20 -16.13 -5.03 -10.28
N ARG A 21 -14.85 -4.80 -10.59
CA ARG A 21 -13.82 -4.63 -9.56
C ARG A 21 -14.03 -3.36 -8.75
N LYS A 22 -14.40 -2.25 -9.41
CA LYS A 22 -14.68 -0.97 -8.73
C LYS A 22 -15.83 -1.11 -7.74
N ALA A 23 -16.85 -1.90 -8.09
CA ALA A 23 -17.98 -2.21 -7.22
C ALA A 23 -17.59 -3.07 -6.00
N LEU A 24 -16.58 -3.95 -6.14
CA LEU A 24 -16.03 -4.76 -5.03
C LEU A 24 -15.04 -3.98 -4.15
N GLU A 25 -14.31 -3.01 -4.71
CA GLU A 25 -13.34 -2.17 -3.99
C GLU A 25 -14.00 -1.39 -2.84
N PHE A 26 -15.24 -0.93 -3.03
CA PHE A 26 -15.96 -0.12 -2.04
C PHE A 26 -16.34 -0.90 -0.76
N PRO A 27 -17.05 -2.04 -0.80
CA PRO A 27 -17.36 -2.82 0.40
C PRO A 27 -16.11 -3.40 1.07
N LEU A 28 -15.09 -3.80 0.29
CA LEU A 28 -13.81 -4.26 0.85
C LEU A 28 -13.09 -3.15 1.61
N ALA A 29 -13.02 -1.94 1.05
CA ALA A 29 -12.39 -0.81 1.73
C ALA A 29 -13.12 -0.45 3.03
N LEU A 30 -14.46 -0.47 3.03
CA LEU A 30 -15.26 -0.25 4.25
C LEU A 30 -14.99 -1.32 5.30
N TRP A 31 -14.93 -2.59 4.89
CA TRP A 31 -14.63 -3.70 5.80
C TRP A 31 -13.22 -3.59 6.39
N ILE A 32 -12.21 -3.25 5.58
CA ILE A 32 -10.84 -3.03 6.05
C ILE A 32 -10.79 -1.86 7.05
N ASP A 33 -11.48 -0.76 6.74
CA ASP A 33 -11.56 0.40 7.64
C ASP A 33 -12.27 0.08 8.96
N PHE A 34 -13.20 -0.87 8.96
CA PHE A 34 -13.92 -1.31 10.15
C PHE A 34 -13.09 -2.28 11.01
N VAL A 35 -12.35 -3.20 10.38
CA VAL A 35 -11.60 -4.26 11.06
C VAL A 35 -10.20 -3.83 11.49
N LEU A 36 -9.55 -2.96 10.73
CA LEU A 36 -8.17 -2.54 10.98
C LEU A 36 -8.07 -1.08 11.43
N PRO A 37 -7.29 -0.78 12.48
CA PRO A 37 -6.96 0.60 12.83
C PRO A 37 -6.23 1.31 11.69
N LYS A 38 -6.44 2.62 11.53
CA LYS A 38 -5.81 3.44 10.46
C LYS A 38 -4.29 3.31 10.41
N ARG A 39 -3.64 3.18 11.58
CA ARG A 39 -2.18 2.94 11.67
C ARG A 39 -1.77 1.62 11.01
N ARG A 40 -2.54 0.54 11.20
CA ARG A 40 -2.26 -0.76 10.60
C ARG A 40 -2.47 -0.75 9.09
N ILE A 41 -3.49 -0.03 8.61
CA ILE A 41 -3.74 0.14 7.17
C ILE A 41 -2.56 0.87 6.52
N LEU A 42 -2.06 1.93 7.16
CA LEU A 42 -0.89 2.66 6.66
C LEU A 42 0.36 1.78 6.66
N GLU A 43 0.60 1.01 7.71
CA GLU A 43 1.74 0.07 7.77
C GLU A 43 1.69 -0.97 6.64
N ILE A 44 0.53 -1.57 6.41
CA ILE A 44 0.34 -2.52 5.30
C ILE A 44 0.60 -1.82 3.97
N TYR A 45 0.01 -0.63 3.76
CA TYR A 45 0.21 0.14 2.54
C TYR A 45 1.69 0.41 2.27
N LEU A 46 2.44 0.89 3.26
CA LEU A 46 3.85 1.21 3.12
C LEU A 46 4.70 -0.01 2.75
N ASN A 47 4.29 -1.21 3.18
CA ASN A 47 5.00 -2.47 2.91
C ASN A 47 4.64 -3.11 1.55
N ILE A 48 3.49 -2.80 0.97
CA ILE A 48 3.06 -3.40 -0.32
C ILE A 48 3.15 -2.42 -1.50
N ALA A 49 3.31 -1.12 -1.24
CA ALA A 49 3.45 -0.14 -2.30
C ALA A 49 4.74 -0.36 -3.08
N GLU A 50 4.68 -0.13 -4.39
CA GLU A 50 5.85 -0.09 -5.27
C GLU A 50 6.48 1.29 -5.20
N TRP A 51 7.77 1.36 -4.86
CA TRP A 51 8.49 2.61 -4.59
C TRP A 51 9.50 2.97 -5.67
N GLY A 52 9.82 2.06 -6.60
CA GLY A 52 10.82 2.29 -7.63
C GLY A 52 10.61 1.47 -8.90
N PRO A 53 11.33 1.81 -9.98
CA PRO A 53 11.08 1.31 -11.33
C PRO A 53 11.45 -0.17 -11.54
N ASP A 54 12.28 -0.74 -10.67
CA ASP A 54 12.71 -2.15 -10.76
C ASP A 54 11.95 -3.05 -9.78
N GLY A 55 10.76 -2.62 -9.34
CA GLY A 55 9.90 -3.41 -8.47
C GLY A 55 10.36 -3.45 -7.02
N GLN A 56 10.90 -2.34 -6.48
CA GLN A 56 11.14 -2.22 -5.05
C GLN A 56 9.81 -2.08 -4.31
N PHE A 57 9.31 -3.19 -3.76
CA PHE A 57 8.08 -3.21 -2.96
C PHE A 57 8.39 -3.05 -1.47
N GLY A 58 7.68 -2.13 -0.82
CA GLY A 58 7.83 -1.87 0.60
C GLY A 58 8.85 -0.79 0.94
N ALA A 59 8.53 -0.01 1.97
CA ALA A 59 9.30 1.16 2.36
C ALA A 59 10.70 0.80 2.88
N GLU A 60 10.88 -0.36 3.50
CA GLU A 60 12.19 -0.82 3.98
C GLU A 60 13.15 -1.12 2.82
N GLU A 61 12.69 -1.91 1.84
CA GLU A 61 13.49 -2.23 0.66
C GLU A 61 13.78 -0.98 -0.17
N ALA A 62 12.79 -0.08 -0.29
CA ALA A 62 12.98 1.21 -0.95
C ALA A 62 14.06 2.07 -0.28
N ALA A 63 14.07 2.13 1.06
CA ALA A 63 15.07 2.88 1.82
C ALA A 63 16.47 2.29 1.66
N ALA A 64 16.58 0.96 1.70
CA ALA A 64 17.84 0.25 1.51
C ALA A 64 18.38 0.48 0.09
N HIS A 65 17.53 0.34 -0.93
CA HIS A 65 17.92 0.49 -2.32
C HIS A 65 18.28 1.93 -2.70
N ALA A 66 17.48 2.91 -2.29
CA ALA A 66 17.69 4.30 -2.69
C ALA A 66 18.76 5.03 -1.85
N PHE A 67 18.89 4.69 -0.56
CA PHE A 67 19.72 5.45 0.39
C PHE A 67 20.74 4.61 1.16
N GLY A 68 20.72 3.28 1.03
CA GLY A 68 21.59 2.40 1.81
C GLY A 68 21.29 2.42 3.32
N LYS A 69 20.04 2.75 3.71
CA LYS A 69 19.61 2.93 5.10
C LYS A 69 18.31 2.18 5.37
N THR A 70 18.06 1.85 6.63
CA THR A 70 16.73 1.34 7.04
C THR A 70 15.69 2.45 6.94
N ALA A 71 14.41 2.10 6.75
CA ALA A 71 13.34 3.10 6.65
C ALA A 71 13.23 3.96 7.92
N ALA A 72 13.52 3.36 9.08
CA ALA A 72 13.53 4.06 10.37
C ALA A 72 14.67 5.09 10.51
N ALA A 73 15.75 4.96 9.73
CA ALA A 73 16.89 5.86 9.74
C ALA A 73 16.77 7.00 8.70
N LEU A 74 15.67 7.05 7.95
CA LEU A 74 15.38 8.14 7.03
C LEU A 74 15.03 9.42 7.80
N ASN A 75 15.39 10.56 7.22
CA ASN A 75 14.99 11.86 7.71
C ASN A 75 14.47 12.71 6.53
N ALA A 76 13.84 13.85 6.83
CA ALA A 76 13.17 14.66 5.81
C ALA A 76 14.12 15.50 4.92
N ARG A 77 15.44 15.42 5.15
CA ARG A 77 16.49 16.20 4.47
C ARG A 77 17.46 15.28 3.75
#